data_AF-A0A4Y9F4N3-F1
#
_entry.id   AF-A0A4Y9F4N3-F1
#
_cell.length_a   1.000
_cell.length_b   1.000
_cell.length_c   1.000
_cell.angle_alpha   90.00
_cell.angle_beta   90.00
_cell.angle_gamma   90.00
#
_symmetry.space_group_name_H-M   'P 1'
#
loop_
_entity.id
_entity.type
_entity.pdbx_description
1 polymer ?
#
loop_
_entity_poly.entity_id
_entity_poly.type
_entity_poly.pdbx_seq_one_letter_code
_entity_poly.pdbx_strand_id
1 'polypeptide(L)'
;MSFSLKRITAPVLATGLLAGSLVVAGSTGAQATTSTTQFATYTSEAGVSSHYHVYAENIDWSQPVGVVFYLDGDYWQTNQSKVHSPNNSQLLGMAEVANERNMVFVPVISPDKDATGNGITWWQSMDANGNWFRSFASSFIAEAGLDSSNVWTIGHSGGAEITGFELLADRQDSWRTGGGSVMVGGGNSNGMQTLPSDTAKDFSLQWYIGSEDGVGATWPIAWSAYGAAENGYKVYSAAGFNNVDFTVLPGIQHHNYDFPVILEEALDKVEPKLIGGIGAYYYAHGGAETFGEPVANEYNVEGGAQQLFRAADGTETLLVWSAETGVVTPVTYLR
;
A
#
# COMPACT_ATOMS: atom_id res chain seq x y z
N MET A 1 -57.73 -16.98 -67.46
CA MET A 1 -56.82 -16.66 -66.34
C MET A 1 -56.60 -15.15 -66.35
N SER A 2 -57.21 -14.44 -65.41
CA SER A 2 -57.13 -12.98 -65.30
C SER A 2 -56.84 -12.62 -63.86
N PHE A 3 -55.72 -11.93 -63.63
CA PHE A 3 -55.28 -11.42 -62.35
C PHE A 3 -56.04 -10.14 -62.01
N SER A 4 -56.59 -10.06 -60.79
CA SER A 4 -57.15 -8.83 -60.23
C SER A 4 -56.49 -8.54 -58.89
N LEU A 5 -55.68 -7.48 -58.85
CA LEU A 5 -55.09 -6.93 -57.63
C LEU A 5 -56.19 -6.23 -56.81
N LYS A 6 -56.42 -6.67 -55.58
CA LYS A 6 -57.17 -5.91 -54.57
C LYS A 6 -56.21 -5.15 -53.66
N ARG A 7 -56.38 -3.82 -53.64
CA ARG A 7 -55.78 -2.89 -52.68
C ARG A 7 -56.28 -3.22 -51.28
N ILE A 8 -55.37 -3.32 -50.31
CA ILE A 8 -55.68 -3.37 -48.87
C ILE A 8 -55.31 -2.00 -48.29
N THR A 9 -56.31 -1.31 -47.75
CA THR A 9 -56.18 -0.08 -46.97
C THR A 9 -55.78 -0.41 -45.54
N ALA A 10 -54.72 0.24 -45.02
CA ALA A 10 -54.29 0.16 -43.63
C ALA A 10 -55.11 1.12 -42.74
N PRO A 11 -55.45 0.76 -41.49
CA PRO A 11 -55.92 1.72 -40.50
C PRO A 11 -54.74 2.37 -39.76
N VAL A 12 -54.87 3.68 -39.56
CA VAL A 12 -54.01 4.53 -38.73
C VAL A 12 -54.26 4.19 -37.25
N LEU A 13 -53.23 3.78 -36.51
CA LEU A 13 -53.27 3.76 -35.04
C LEU A 13 -52.75 5.11 -34.52
N ALA A 14 -53.60 5.81 -33.77
CA ALA A 14 -53.27 7.04 -33.07
C ALA A 14 -52.35 6.74 -31.86
N THR A 15 -51.19 7.38 -31.83
CA THR A 15 -50.27 7.40 -30.69
C THR A 15 -50.80 8.34 -29.61
N GLY A 16 -51.28 7.78 -28.49
CA GLY A 16 -51.51 8.53 -27.26
C GLY A 16 -50.22 8.59 -26.44
N LEU A 17 -49.58 9.76 -26.35
CA LEU A 17 -48.51 10.00 -25.39
C LEU A 17 -49.12 10.11 -23.99
N LEU A 18 -48.87 9.11 -23.14
CA LEU A 18 -48.99 9.22 -21.69
C LEU A 18 -47.64 9.69 -21.16
N ALA A 19 -47.56 10.97 -20.80
CA ALA A 19 -46.44 11.52 -20.03
C ALA A 19 -46.53 10.97 -18.60
N GLY A 20 -45.89 9.84 -18.34
CA GLY A 20 -45.64 9.33 -17.00
C GLY A 20 -44.40 10.02 -16.42
N SER A 21 -44.60 10.88 -15.43
CA SER A 21 -43.50 11.41 -14.62
C SER A 21 -42.81 10.27 -13.88
N LEU A 22 -41.63 9.86 -14.36
CA LEU A 22 -40.71 9.03 -13.58
C LEU A 22 -40.16 9.87 -12.44
N VAL A 23 -40.70 9.66 -11.24
CA VAL A 23 -39.97 10.01 -10.02
C VAL A 23 -38.84 8.99 -9.92
N VAL A 24 -37.65 9.37 -10.38
CA VAL A 24 -36.42 8.66 -10.04
C VAL A 24 -36.20 8.95 -8.55
N ALA A 25 -36.70 8.06 -7.70
CA ALA A 25 -36.20 7.96 -6.34
C ALA A 25 -34.71 7.64 -6.47
N GLY A 26 -33.85 8.65 -6.26
CA GLY A 26 -32.44 8.41 -6.09
C GLY A 26 -32.28 7.50 -4.89
N SER A 27 -32.03 6.21 -5.14
CA SER A 27 -31.41 5.37 -4.12
C SER A 27 -30.04 6.00 -3.89
N THR A 28 -29.90 6.76 -2.81
CA THR A 28 -28.58 6.99 -2.22
C THR A 28 -28.08 5.59 -1.87
N GLY A 29 -27.30 5.00 -2.78
CA GLY A 29 -26.68 3.70 -2.54
C GLY A 29 -25.95 3.81 -1.21
N ALA A 30 -26.21 2.87 -0.29
CA ALA A 30 -25.43 2.80 0.92
C ALA A 30 -23.96 2.70 0.49
N GLN A 31 -23.13 3.59 1.02
CA GLN A 31 -21.70 3.55 0.75
C GLN A 31 -21.16 2.21 1.22
N ALA A 32 -20.37 1.54 0.38
CA ALA A 32 -19.73 0.28 0.76
C ALA A 32 -18.77 0.56 1.94
N THR A 33 -18.81 -0.32 2.94
CA THR A 33 -18.00 -0.21 4.16
C THR A 33 -17.61 -1.61 4.63
N THR A 34 -16.55 -1.72 5.43
CA THR A 34 -16.23 -2.96 6.16
C THR A 34 -16.11 -2.71 7.66
N SER A 35 -16.14 -3.77 8.45
CA SER A 35 -16.02 -3.75 9.90
C SER A 35 -14.94 -4.72 10.36
N THR A 36 -14.37 -4.46 11.54
CA THR A 36 -13.39 -5.33 12.18
C THR A 36 -13.88 -6.77 12.23
N THR A 37 -13.11 -7.68 11.63
CA THR A 37 -13.46 -9.10 11.46
C THR A 37 -12.21 -9.94 11.59
N GLN A 38 -12.32 -11.09 12.26
CA GLN A 38 -11.20 -12.02 12.44
C GLN A 38 -11.47 -13.33 11.71
N PHE A 39 -10.43 -13.92 11.12
CA PHE A 39 -10.49 -15.18 10.36
C PHE A 39 -11.55 -15.18 9.24
N ALA A 40 -11.75 -14.04 8.60
CA ALA A 40 -12.51 -13.97 7.37
C ALA A 40 -11.84 -14.84 6.31
N THR A 41 -12.62 -15.41 5.39
CA THR A 41 -12.12 -16.37 4.40
C THR A 41 -12.25 -15.80 3.01
N TYR A 42 -11.23 -16.02 2.18
CA TYR A 42 -11.31 -15.79 0.74
C TYR A 42 -10.91 -17.06 0.00
N THR A 43 -11.68 -17.40 -1.04
CA THR A 43 -11.41 -18.51 -1.96
C THR A 43 -11.32 -17.94 -3.37
N SER A 44 -10.16 -18.08 -3.99
CA SER A 44 -9.96 -17.69 -5.40
C SER A 44 -10.77 -18.57 -6.36
N GLU A 45 -10.96 -18.12 -7.60
CA GLU A 45 -11.60 -18.92 -8.66
C GLU A 45 -10.88 -20.26 -8.90
N ALA A 46 -9.58 -20.33 -8.65
CA ALA A 46 -8.77 -21.55 -8.73
C ALA A 46 -9.01 -22.53 -7.56
N GLY A 47 -9.89 -22.20 -6.61
CA GLY A 47 -10.24 -23.05 -5.47
C GLY A 47 -9.24 -22.99 -4.31
N VAL A 48 -8.27 -22.08 -4.34
CA VAL A 48 -7.31 -21.87 -3.23
C VAL A 48 -7.93 -20.95 -2.20
N SER A 49 -7.98 -21.41 -0.94
CA SER A 49 -8.55 -20.68 0.20
C SER A 49 -7.49 -20.28 1.23
N SER A 50 -7.65 -19.08 1.79
CA SER A 50 -6.93 -18.67 3.00
C SER A 50 -7.78 -17.72 3.86
N HIS A 51 -7.21 -17.29 4.97
CA HIS A 51 -7.84 -16.39 5.92
C HIS A 51 -7.14 -15.03 5.98
N TYR A 52 -7.88 -14.04 6.47
CA TYR A 52 -7.39 -12.70 6.75
C TYR A 52 -8.15 -12.11 7.94
N HIS A 53 -7.63 -11.02 8.46
CA HIS A 53 -8.30 -10.18 9.47
C HIS A 53 -8.52 -8.79 8.90
N VAL A 54 -9.48 -8.07 9.45
CA VAL A 54 -9.79 -6.68 9.12
C VAL A 54 -9.80 -5.90 10.42
N TYR A 55 -9.11 -4.76 10.44
CA TYR A 55 -9.19 -3.76 11.50
C TYR A 55 -9.61 -2.44 10.86
N ALA A 56 -10.81 -1.99 11.19
CA ALA A 56 -11.46 -0.84 10.57
C ALA A 56 -12.12 0.05 11.64
N GLU A 57 -11.42 0.26 12.76
CA GLU A 57 -11.90 1.12 13.83
C GLU A 57 -11.71 2.60 13.44
N ASN A 58 -12.64 3.47 13.84
CA ASN A 58 -12.55 4.93 13.65
C ASN A 58 -12.33 5.43 12.20
N ILE A 59 -12.74 4.65 11.19
CA ILE A 59 -12.66 5.04 9.78
C ILE A 59 -13.74 6.07 9.42
N ASP A 60 -13.34 7.19 8.81
CA ASP A 60 -14.23 8.16 8.19
C ASP A 60 -14.55 7.70 6.76
N TRP A 61 -15.61 6.90 6.66
CA TRP A 61 -16.13 6.44 5.38
C TRP A 61 -16.68 7.57 4.52
N SER A 62 -16.87 8.80 5.01
CA SER A 62 -17.30 9.91 4.13
C SER A 62 -16.19 10.41 3.20
N GLN A 63 -14.95 10.02 3.45
CA GLN A 63 -13.78 10.28 2.62
C GLN A 63 -13.31 9.00 1.90
N PRO A 64 -12.44 9.12 0.86
CA PRO A 64 -11.73 7.95 0.34
C PRO A 64 -10.97 7.23 1.46
N VAL A 65 -11.13 5.91 1.52
CA VAL A 65 -10.51 5.05 2.56
C VAL A 65 -9.46 4.16 1.90
N GLY A 66 -8.21 4.26 2.35
CA GLY A 66 -7.11 3.43 1.86
C GLY A 66 -7.07 2.04 2.50
N VAL A 67 -6.05 1.25 2.15
CA VAL A 67 -5.83 -0.07 2.77
C VAL A 67 -4.35 -0.40 2.91
N VAL A 68 -3.99 -1.02 4.04
CA VAL A 68 -2.68 -1.58 4.30
C VAL A 68 -2.81 -3.10 4.49
N PHE A 69 -2.24 -3.88 3.59
CA PHE A 69 -2.15 -5.33 3.71
C PHE A 69 -0.86 -5.74 4.43
N TYR A 70 -0.96 -6.60 5.44
CA TYR A 70 0.21 -7.15 6.13
C TYR A 70 0.49 -8.60 5.73
N LEU A 71 1.70 -8.87 5.26
CA LEU A 71 2.19 -10.18 4.87
C LEU A 71 3.32 -10.60 5.82
N ASP A 72 3.07 -11.58 6.67
CA ASP A 72 4.06 -12.02 7.67
C ASP A 72 5.14 -12.93 7.08
N GLY A 73 6.20 -13.17 7.85
CA GLY A 73 7.29 -14.06 7.50
C GLY A 73 6.91 -15.54 7.47
N ASP A 74 7.87 -16.38 7.08
CA ASP A 74 7.70 -17.83 6.97
C ASP A 74 7.50 -18.49 8.34
N TYR A 75 6.72 -19.57 8.40
CA TYR A 75 6.46 -20.29 9.65
C TYR A 75 6.13 -21.77 9.43
N TRP A 76 6.39 -22.61 10.44
CA TRP A 76 5.99 -24.03 10.47
C TRP A 76 4.79 -24.26 11.38
N GLN A 77 4.64 -23.42 12.39
CA GLN A 77 3.57 -23.48 13.38
C GLN A 77 2.89 -22.13 13.50
N THR A 78 1.58 -22.15 13.74
CA THR A 78 0.76 -20.94 13.80
C THR A 78 1.24 -19.93 14.85
N ASN A 79 1.81 -20.40 15.96
CA ASN A 79 2.34 -19.54 17.03
C ASN A 79 3.63 -18.77 16.65
N GLN A 80 4.27 -19.10 15.53
CA GLN A 80 5.45 -18.39 15.04
C GLN A 80 5.08 -17.16 14.21
N SER A 81 3.83 -17.07 13.76
CA SER A 81 3.37 -15.98 12.91
C SER A 81 2.25 -15.19 13.60
N LYS A 82 2.41 -13.87 13.60
CA LYS A 82 1.49 -12.96 14.29
C LYS A 82 0.10 -12.95 13.66
N VAL A 83 -0.02 -13.29 12.37
CA VAL A 83 -1.33 -13.33 11.68
C VAL A 83 -2.26 -14.45 12.15
N HIS A 84 -1.79 -15.39 12.98
CA HIS A 84 -2.68 -16.36 13.64
C HIS A 84 -3.18 -15.89 15.01
N SER A 85 -2.75 -14.72 15.47
CA SER A 85 -3.13 -14.12 16.75
C SER A 85 -3.68 -12.71 16.51
N PRO A 86 -4.98 -12.54 16.22
CA PRO A 86 -5.56 -11.23 15.89
C PRO A 86 -5.34 -10.15 16.97
N ASN A 87 -5.23 -10.57 18.23
CA ASN A 87 -4.98 -9.65 19.34
C ASN A 87 -3.48 -9.43 19.61
N ASN A 88 -2.60 -9.78 18.67
CA ASN A 88 -1.16 -9.54 18.79
C ASN A 88 -0.88 -8.03 18.79
N SER A 89 -0.07 -7.56 19.74
CA SER A 89 0.19 -6.13 19.94
C SER A 89 0.81 -5.43 18.74
N GLN A 90 1.64 -6.11 17.93
CA GLN A 90 2.22 -5.53 16.72
C GLN A 90 1.15 -5.37 15.62
N LEU A 91 0.21 -6.32 15.51
CA LEU A 91 -0.93 -6.17 14.59
C LEU A 91 -1.86 -5.03 15.02
N LEU A 92 -2.16 -4.94 16.32
CA LEU A 92 -3.01 -3.87 16.85
C LEU A 92 -2.35 -2.48 16.70
N GLY A 93 -1.04 -2.37 16.94
CA GLY A 93 -0.32 -1.10 16.72
C GLY A 93 -0.27 -0.69 15.25
N MET A 94 -0.04 -1.62 14.33
CA MET A 94 -0.13 -1.30 12.89
C MET A 94 -1.55 -0.94 12.46
N ALA A 95 -2.57 -1.58 13.05
CA ALA A 95 -3.96 -1.24 12.82
C ALA A 95 -4.29 0.19 13.26
N GLU A 96 -3.82 0.60 14.44
CA GLU A 96 -3.96 1.97 14.95
C GLU A 96 -3.33 2.98 13.99
N VAL A 97 -2.07 2.77 13.61
CA VAL A 97 -1.34 3.62 12.64
C VAL A 97 -2.08 3.77 11.31
N ALA A 98 -2.61 2.67 10.76
CA ALA A 98 -3.36 2.69 9.50
C ALA A 98 -4.72 3.39 9.66
N ASN A 99 -5.47 3.06 10.71
CA ASN A 99 -6.80 3.62 10.95
C ASN A 99 -6.75 5.14 11.20
N GLU A 100 -5.71 5.64 11.90
CA GLU A 100 -5.46 7.09 12.06
C GLU A 100 -5.26 7.83 10.72
N ARG A 101 -4.85 7.12 9.67
CA ARG A 101 -4.65 7.65 8.30
C ARG A 101 -5.85 7.37 7.39
N ASN A 102 -7.00 7.05 7.97
CA ASN A 102 -8.21 6.65 7.26
C ASN A 102 -7.99 5.44 6.34
N MET A 103 -7.23 4.44 6.80
CA MET A 103 -6.95 3.21 6.06
C MET A 103 -7.39 1.97 6.84
N VAL A 104 -7.98 1.01 6.16
CA VAL A 104 -8.25 -0.32 6.73
C VAL A 104 -6.94 -1.10 6.83
N PHE A 105 -6.70 -1.79 7.94
CA PHE A 105 -5.55 -2.70 8.08
C PHE A 105 -5.97 -4.16 7.93
N VAL A 106 -5.25 -4.90 7.08
CA VAL A 106 -5.65 -6.26 6.66
C VAL A 106 -4.46 -7.22 6.72
N PRO A 107 -4.21 -7.88 7.86
CA PRO A 107 -3.25 -8.98 7.93
C PRO A 107 -3.77 -10.22 7.21
N VAL A 108 -2.92 -10.78 6.35
CA VAL A 108 -3.27 -11.89 5.47
C VAL A 108 -2.45 -13.13 5.83
N ILE A 109 -3.13 -14.27 5.93
CA ILE A 109 -2.48 -15.57 6.17
C ILE A 109 -2.09 -16.16 4.81
N SER A 110 -0.85 -16.63 4.68
CA SER A 110 -0.38 -17.25 3.43
C SER A 110 -1.36 -18.33 2.94
N PRO A 111 -1.69 -18.35 1.64
CA PRO A 111 -2.50 -19.43 1.05
C PRO A 111 -1.76 -20.77 1.04
N ASP A 112 -0.44 -20.78 1.21
CA ASP A 112 0.35 -21.98 1.42
C ASP A 112 -0.09 -22.70 2.72
N LYS A 113 -0.11 -24.04 2.67
CA LYS A 113 -0.51 -24.93 3.76
C LYS A 113 0.55 -26.00 4.04
N ASP A 114 1.63 -26.04 3.26
CA ASP A 114 2.68 -27.02 3.43
C ASP A 114 3.65 -26.57 4.53
N ALA A 115 3.53 -27.18 5.71
CA ALA A 115 4.44 -26.93 6.82
C ALA A 115 5.73 -27.79 6.76
N THR A 116 6.00 -28.48 5.66
CA THR A 116 7.23 -29.27 5.47
C THR A 116 8.32 -28.43 4.80
N GLY A 117 9.55 -28.95 4.75
CA GLY A 117 10.66 -28.27 4.07
C GLY A 117 10.94 -26.89 4.65
N ASN A 118 10.77 -25.85 3.82
CA ASN A 118 10.95 -24.43 4.19
C ASN A 118 9.75 -23.82 4.95
N GLY A 119 8.75 -24.63 5.30
CA GLY A 119 7.57 -24.21 6.03
C GLY A 119 6.51 -23.59 5.12
N ILE A 120 5.50 -23.01 5.76
CA ILE A 120 4.46 -22.22 5.11
C ILE A 120 5.11 -20.89 4.71
N THR A 121 5.19 -20.67 3.41
CA THR A 121 5.89 -19.53 2.82
C THR A 121 4.98 -18.72 1.91
N TRP A 122 5.37 -17.48 1.63
CA TRP A 122 4.80 -16.76 0.51
C TRP A 122 5.56 -16.99 -0.79
N TRP A 123 6.88 -17.21 -0.74
CA TRP A 123 7.78 -17.08 -1.89
C TRP A 123 8.02 -18.38 -2.69
N GLN A 124 7.80 -19.57 -2.13
CA GLN A 124 8.14 -20.81 -2.85
C GLN A 124 7.26 -21.05 -4.09
N SER A 125 5.97 -20.73 -3.99
CA SER A 125 5.00 -20.81 -5.09
C SER A 125 4.57 -19.41 -5.53
N MET A 126 5.55 -18.53 -5.78
CA MET A 126 5.32 -17.09 -5.92
C MET A 126 4.22 -16.74 -6.93
N ASP A 127 4.19 -17.31 -8.14
CA ASP A 127 3.15 -17.04 -9.13
C ASP A 127 1.74 -17.38 -8.61
N ALA A 128 1.58 -18.55 -7.98
CA ALA A 128 0.30 -19.02 -7.47
C ALA A 128 -0.16 -18.18 -6.27
N ASN A 129 0.76 -17.90 -5.35
CA ASN A 129 0.49 -17.08 -4.16
C ASN A 129 0.21 -15.62 -4.53
N GLY A 130 0.94 -15.07 -5.50
CA GLY A 130 0.73 -13.73 -6.05
C GLY A 130 -0.59 -13.62 -6.81
N ASN A 131 -0.95 -14.63 -7.62
CA ASN A 131 -2.27 -14.69 -8.26
C ASN A 131 -3.41 -14.72 -7.25
N TRP A 132 -3.26 -15.53 -6.20
CA TRP A 132 -4.23 -15.58 -5.11
C TRP A 132 -4.34 -14.22 -4.40
N PHE A 133 -3.20 -13.61 -4.04
CA PHE A 133 -3.19 -12.34 -3.32
C PHE A 133 -3.81 -11.20 -4.14
N ARG A 134 -3.43 -11.04 -5.42
CA ARG A 134 -4.00 -10.00 -6.28
C ARG A 134 -5.50 -10.20 -6.48
N SER A 135 -5.97 -11.45 -6.64
CA SER A 135 -7.40 -11.77 -6.72
C SER A 135 -8.13 -11.40 -5.42
N PHE A 136 -7.57 -11.77 -4.28
CA PHE A 136 -8.10 -11.42 -2.95
C PHE A 136 -8.17 -9.90 -2.77
N ALA A 137 -7.05 -9.20 -2.97
CA ALA A 137 -6.96 -7.77 -2.76
C ALA A 137 -7.93 -7.01 -3.66
N SER A 138 -8.02 -7.35 -4.95
CA SER A 138 -8.98 -6.73 -5.87
C SER A 138 -10.44 -6.96 -5.43
N SER A 139 -10.80 -8.18 -5.00
CA SER A 139 -12.15 -8.49 -4.50
C SER A 139 -12.46 -7.67 -3.24
N PHE A 140 -11.53 -7.66 -2.28
CA PHE A 140 -11.71 -6.97 -1.00
C PHE A 140 -11.83 -5.45 -1.18
N ILE A 141 -10.94 -4.84 -1.98
CA ILE A 141 -10.96 -3.41 -2.30
C ILE A 141 -12.31 -3.02 -2.93
N ALA A 142 -12.79 -3.81 -3.91
CA ALA A 142 -14.05 -3.54 -4.57
C ALA A 142 -15.26 -3.72 -3.64
N GLU A 143 -15.30 -4.80 -2.86
CA GLU A 143 -16.40 -5.12 -1.95
C GLU A 143 -16.51 -4.12 -0.79
N ALA A 144 -15.38 -3.68 -0.24
CA ALA A 144 -15.33 -2.71 0.85
C ALA A 144 -15.36 -1.25 0.37
N GLY A 145 -15.32 -0.99 -0.94
CA GLY A 145 -15.36 0.36 -1.51
C GLY A 145 -14.11 1.20 -1.21
N LEU A 146 -12.93 0.56 -1.19
CA LEU A 146 -11.67 1.20 -0.83
C LEU A 146 -11.03 1.92 -2.02
N ASP A 147 -10.26 2.96 -1.73
CA ASP A 147 -9.53 3.74 -2.72
C ASP A 147 -8.34 2.94 -3.28
N SER A 148 -8.50 2.46 -4.51
CA SER A 148 -7.45 1.72 -5.23
C SER A 148 -6.16 2.52 -5.44
N SER A 149 -6.18 3.85 -5.32
CA SER A 149 -4.99 4.70 -5.43
C SER A 149 -4.21 4.82 -4.12
N ASN A 150 -4.76 4.37 -2.99
CA ASN A 150 -4.10 4.37 -1.69
C ASN A 150 -4.03 2.94 -1.11
N VAL A 151 -3.27 2.08 -1.79
CA VAL A 151 -3.12 0.66 -1.45
C VAL A 151 -1.67 0.36 -1.09
N TRP A 152 -1.48 -0.15 0.12
CA TRP A 152 -0.17 -0.42 0.70
C TRP A 152 0.01 -1.88 1.07
N THR A 153 1.25 -2.37 0.96
CA THR A 153 1.68 -3.60 1.61
C THR A 153 2.76 -3.30 2.65
N ILE A 154 2.75 -4.04 3.74
CA ILE A 154 3.90 -4.20 4.63
C ILE A 154 4.21 -5.69 4.76
N GLY A 155 5.40 -6.09 4.31
CA GLY A 155 5.88 -7.46 4.32
C GLY A 155 7.02 -7.64 5.31
N HIS A 156 7.02 -8.74 6.07
CA HIS A 156 8.18 -9.18 6.87
C HIS A 156 8.79 -10.44 6.26
N SER A 157 10.12 -10.51 6.14
CA SER A 157 10.83 -11.74 5.78
C SER A 157 10.23 -12.37 4.50
N GLY A 158 9.69 -13.59 4.54
CA GLY A 158 8.99 -14.21 3.40
C GLY A 158 7.86 -13.37 2.77
N GLY A 159 7.13 -12.57 3.56
CA GLY A 159 6.14 -11.60 3.08
C GLY A 159 6.76 -10.40 2.35
N ALA A 160 7.97 -9.97 2.76
CA ALA A 160 8.76 -9.00 2.01
C ALA A 160 9.29 -9.60 0.71
N GLU A 161 9.77 -10.85 0.75
CA GLU A 161 10.28 -11.57 -0.41
C GLU A 161 9.23 -11.72 -1.51
N ILE A 162 7.99 -12.13 -1.19
CA ILE A 162 6.93 -12.22 -2.23
C ILE A 162 6.60 -10.85 -2.82
N THR A 163 6.69 -9.78 -2.02
CA THR A 163 6.46 -8.43 -2.49
C THR A 163 7.47 -8.07 -3.57
N GLY A 164 8.75 -8.35 -3.34
CA GLY A 164 9.83 -8.06 -4.29
C GLY A 164 10.03 -9.09 -5.41
N PHE A 165 9.65 -10.36 -5.23
CA PHE A 165 9.75 -11.39 -6.27
C PHE A 165 8.57 -11.39 -7.24
N GLU A 166 7.39 -10.95 -6.79
CA GLU A 166 6.15 -11.19 -7.52
C GLU A 166 5.25 -9.95 -7.57
N LEU A 167 4.83 -9.40 -6.43
CA LEU A 167 3.79 -8.35 -6.41
C LEU A 167 4.26 -7.05 -7.07
N LEU A 168 5.53 -6.72 -6.93
CA LEU A 168 6.18 -5.59 -7.59
C LEU A 168 6.86 -5.98 -8.89
N ALA A 169 7.20 -7.25 -9.09
CA ALA A 169 7.93 -7.72 -10.28
C ALA A 169 6.99 -7.98 -11.48
N ASP A 170 5.71 -8.28 -11.22
CA ASP A 170 4.70 -8.62 -12.21
C ASP A 170 3.35 -7.97 -11.91
N ARG A 171 2.65 -7.49 -12.96
CA ARG A 171 1.25 -7.02 -12.91
C ARG A 171 0.94 -6.05 -11.76
N GLN A 172 1.80 -5.04 -11.61
CA GLN A 172 1.78 -4.09 -10.49
C GLN A 172 0.42 -3.38 -10.36
N ASP A 173 -0.21 -3.05 -11.49
CA ASP A 173 -1.46 -2.29 -11.56
C ASP A 173 -2.74 -3.16 -11.54
N SER A 174 -2.64 -4.48 -11.45
CA SER A 174 -3.83 -5.34 -11.63
C SER A 174 -4.78 -5.35 -10.42
N TRP A 175 -4.39 -4.72 -9.32
CA TRP A 175 -5.09 -4.75 -8.03
C TRP A 175 -4.98 -3.43 -7.25
N ARG A 176 -4.25 -2.45 -7.79
CA ARG A 176 -4.08 -1.10 -7.24
C ARG A 176 -3.64 -0.12 -8.33
N THR A 177 -3.77 1.17 -8.07
CA THR A 177 -3.34 2.26 -8.96
C THR A 177 -2.46 3.29 -8.24
N GLY A 178 -2.08 3.04 -6.99
CA GLY A 178 -1.20 3.90 -6.20
C GLY A 178 -0.84 3.29 -4.85
N GLY A 179 -0.27 4.11 -3.97
CA GLY A 179 0.25 3.69 -2.67
C GLY A 179 1.68 3.15 -2.74
N GLY A 180 1.99 2.15 -1.92
CA GLY A 180 3.38 1.72 -1.74
C GLY A 180 3.57 0.31 -1.18
N SER A 181 4.82 -0.04 -0.95
CA SER A 181 5.23 -1.33 -0.39
C SER A 181 6.38 -1.13 0.58
N VAL A 182 6.20 -1.61 1.80
CA VAL A 182 7.16 -1.56 2.91
C VAL A 182 7.73 -2.97 3.11
N MET A 183 9.02 -3.14 2.82
CA MET A 183 9.73 -4.41 2.94
C MET A 183 10.58 -4.39 4.20
N VAL A 184 10.27 -5.24 5.17
CA VAL A 184 10.95 -5.31 6.46
C VAL A 184 11.70 -6.62 6.58
N GLY A 185 13.00 -6.59 6.86
CA GLY A 185 13.78 -7.81 7.08
C GLY A 185 13.82 -8.73 5.86
N GLY A 186 13.94 -8.18 4.65
CA GLY A 186 13.95 -8.92 3.39
C GLY A 186 13.55 -8.04 2.22
N GLY A 187 12.95 -8.61 1.19
CA GLY A 187 12.46 -7.89 0.01
C GLY A 187 13.39 -8.01 -1.18
N ASN A 188 13.93 -9.20 -1.44
CA ASN A 188 14.73 -9.50 -2.61
C ASN A 188 13.93 -9.41 -3.92
N SER A 189 14.63 -9.50 -5.06
CA SER A 189 14.04 -9.59 -6.39
C SER A 189 14.87 -10.47 -7.32
N ASN A 190 14.19 -11.16 -8.24
CA ASN A 190 14.80 -11.87 -9.37
C ASN A 190 14.83 -11.01 -10.65
N GLY A 191 14.48 -9.73 -10.55
CA GLY A 191 14.26 -8.84 -11.69
C GLY A 191 12.78 -8.64 -12.01
N MET A 192 12.50 -7.70 -12.90
CA MET A 192 11.15 -7.42 -13.38
C MET A 192 10.68 -8.53 -14.34
N GLN A 193 9.50 -9.09 -14.10
CA GLN A 193 8.82 -9.99 -15.03
C GLN A 193 8.04 -9.19 -16.08
N THR A 194 7.40 -8.09 -15.66
CA THR A 194 6.81 -7.07 -16.54
C THR A 194 7.43 -5.71 -16.26
N LEU A 195 7.63 -4.92 -17.32
CA LEU A 195 8.07 -3.53 -17.15
C LEU A 195 7.02 -2.74 -16.36
N PRO A 196 7.44 -1.87 -15.42
CA PRO A 196 6.50 -1.05 -14.67
C PRO A 196 5.84 -0.03 -15.60
N SER A 197 4.53 0.15 -15.44
CA SER A 197 3.81 1.27 -16.05
C SER A 197 4.26 2.60 -15.44
N ASP A 198 3.86 3.72 -16.04
CA ASP A 198 4.16 5.03 -15.46
C ASP A 198 3.47 5.22 -14.10
N THR A 199 2.24 4.69 -13.93
CA THR A 199 1.55 4.64 -12.64
C THR A 199 2.37 3.84 -11.60
N ALA A 200 2.84 2.66 -11.97
CA ALA A 200 3.60 1.80 -11.07
C ALA A 200 4.93 2.42 -10.64
N LYS A 201 5.59 3.20 -11.52
CA LYS A 201 6.85 3.88 -11.19
C LYS A 201 6.68 4.90 -10.06
N ASP A 202 5.47 5.42 -9.85
CA ASP A 202 5.20 6.39 -8.77
C ASP A 202 4.92 5.71 -7.42
N PHE A 203 4.82 4.37 -7.37
CA PHE A 203 4.65 3.66 -6.10
C PHE A 203 5.83 3.91 -5.16
N SER A 204 5.55 4.12 -3.88
CA SER A 204 6.58 4.26 -2.84
C SER A 204 7.08 2.89 -2.42
N LEU A 205 8.35 2.60 -2.68
CA LEU A 205 9.01 1.33 -2.34
C LEU A 205 10.03 1.58 -1.23
N GLN A 206 9.82 0.99 -0.06
CA GLN A 206 10.64 1.30 1.11
C GLN A 206 11.16 0.02 1.75
N TRP A 207 12.48 -0.10 1.85
CA TRP A 207 13.14 -1.16 2.60
C TRP A 207 13.53 -0.66 3.99
N TYR A 208 13.17 -1.40 5.02
CA TYR A 208 13.63 -1.24 6.40
C TYR A 208 14.38 -2.49 6.82
N ILE A 209 15.67 -2.36 7.05
CA ILE A 209 16.54 -3.49 7.33
C ILE A 209 17.36 -3.26 8.60
N GLY A 210 17.39 -4.24 9.49
CA GLY A 210 18.22 -4.22 10.67
C GLY A 210 19.70 -4.37 10.31
N SER A 211 20.56 -3.57 10.92
CA SER A 211 22.02 -3.63 10.68
C SER A 211 22.64 -4.97 11.08
N GLU A 212 21.96 -5.75 11.93
CA GLU A 212 22.38 -7.08 12.36
C GLU A 212 21.57 -8.20 11.69
N ASP A 213 20.65 -7.88 10.77
CA ASP A 213 19.83 -8.85 10.04
C ASP A 213 20.54 -9.43 8.80
N GLY A 214 21.80 -9.84 9.00
CA GLY A 214 22.66 -10.41 7.98
C GLY A 214 22.68 -11.95 7.98
N VAL A 215 23.72 -12.54 7.38
CA VAL A 215 23.95 -13.99 7.42
C VAL A 215 24.00 -14.47 8.87
N GLY A 216 23.22 -15.50 9.18
CA GLY A 216 23.15 -16.12 10.50
C GLY A 216 22.16 -15.48 11.47
N ALA A 217 21.49 -14.39 11.10
CA ALA A 217 20.48 -13.73 11.92
C ALA A 217 19.12 -14.47 11.94
N THR A 218 18.91 -15.38 11.00
CA THR A 218 17.65 -16.11 10.82
C THR A 218 17.88 -17.46 10.13
N TRP A 219 16.81 -18.21 9.88
CA TRP A 219 16.84 -19.46 9.12
C TRP A 219 16.33 -19.25 7.68
N PRO A 220 16.98 -19.85 6.66
CA PRO A 220 18.20 -20.66 6.76
C PRO A 220 19.42 -19.80 7.11
N ILE A 221 20.36 -20.37 7.88
CA ILE A 221 21.53 -19.64 8.43
C ILE A 221 22.36 -18.93 7.35
N ALA A 222 22.40 -19.49 6.14
CA ALA A 222 23.15 -18.90 5.02
C ALA A 222 22.44 -17.72 4.35
N TRP A 223 21.14 -17.53 4.59
CA TRP A 223 20.39 -16.42 4.04
C TRP A 223 20.66 -15.13 4.81
N SER A 224 20.67 -14.02 4.09
CA SER A 224 20.90 -12.67 4.61
C SER A 224 19.72 -11.81 4.19
N ALA A 225 18.86 -11.45 5.14
CA ALA A 225 17.78 -10.50 4.89
C ALA A 225 18.33 -9.15 4.41
N TYR A 226 19.48 -8.73 4.95
CA TYR A 226 20.16 -7.51 4.51
C TYR A 226 20.63 -7.59 3.06
N GLY A 227 21.27 -8.69 2.69
CA GLY A 227 21.71 -8.89 1.31
C GLY A 227 20.54 -8.99 0.33
N ALA A 228 19.46 -9.64 0.75
CA ALA A 228 18.19 -9.70 0.01
C ALA A 228 17.60 -8.31 -0.23
N ALA A 229 17.45 -7.51 0.84
CA ALA A 229 16.96 -6.15 0.78
C ALA A 229 17.81 -5.27 -0.15
N GLU A 230 19.14 -5.31 -0.01
CA GLU A 230 20.05 -4.55 -0.88
C GLU A 230 19.89 -4.92 -2.36
N ASN A 231 19.71 -6.21 -2.66
CA ASN A 231 19.53 -6.67 -4.03
C ASN A 231 18.20 -6.17 -4.60
N GLY A 232 17.10 -6.32 -3.86
CA GLY A 232 15.78 -5.81 -4.26
C GLY A 232 15.82 -4.31 -4.52
N TYR A 233 16.35 -3.53 -3.58
CA TYR A 233 16.53 -2.09 -3.72
C TYR A 233 17.25 -1.71 -5.01
N LYS A 234 18.37 -2.38 -5.33
CA LYS A 234 19.14 -2.14 -6.57
C LYS A 234 18.33 -2.47 -7.82
N VAL A 235 17.61 -3.59 -7.83
CA VAL A 235 16.77 -4.00 -8.96
C VAL A 235 15.67 -2.98 -9.23
N TYR A 236 14.92 -2.58 -8.20
CA TYR A 236 13.79 -1.65 -8.35
C TYR A 236 14.23 -0.21 -8.65
N SER A 237 15.34 0.23 -8.07
CA SER A 237 15.97 1.50 -8.47
C SER A 237 16.36 1.49 -9.95
N ALA A 238 16.95 0.39 -10.44
CA ALA A 238 17.34 0.24 -11.85
C ALA A 238 16.15 0.06 -12.80
N ALA A 239 15.01 -0.43 -12.30
CA ALA A 239 13.77 -0.56 -13.07
C ALA A 239 13.05 0.78 -13.30
N GLY A 240 13.50 1.86 -12.66
CA GLY A 240 13.01 3.22 -12.90
C GLY A 240 11.81 3.62 -12.03
N PHE A 241 11.63 3.00 -10.87
CA PHE A 241 10.71 3.50 -9.85
C PHE A 241 11.26 4.83 -9.30
N ASN A 242 10.37 5.80 -9.09
CA ASN A 242 10.72 7.18 -8.73
C ASN A 242 10.95 7.34 -7.22
N ASN A 243 10.29 6.51 -6.41
CA ASN A 243 10.23 6.65 -4.95
C ASN A 243 10.77 5.37 -4.29
N VAL A 244 12.09 5.24 -4.21
CA VAL A 244 12.75 4.03 -3.68
C VAL A 244 13.66 4.40 -2.50
N ASP A 245 13.32 3.93 -1.31
CA ASP A 245 14.06 4.22 -0.08
C ASP A 245 14.68 2.97 0.55
N PHE A 246 15.86 3.14 1.14
CA PHE A 246 16.56 2.08 1.88
C PHE A 246 17.01 2.60 3.25
N THR A 247 16.39 2.09 4.30
CA THR A 247 16.64 2.51 5.69
C THR A 247 17.30 1.37 6.47
N VAL A 248 18.47 1.63 7.04
CA VAL A 248 19.16 0.70 7.93
C VAL A 248 18.90 1.06 9.39
N LEU A 249 18.29 0.14 10.13
CA LEU A 249 17.94 0.29 11.54
C LEU A 249 19.07 -0.26 12.43
N PRO A 250 19.72 0.57 13.27
CA PRO A 250 20.88 0.15 14.04
C PRO A 250 20.52 -0.85 15.15
N GLY A 251 21.28 -1.93 15.26
CA GLY A 251 21.16 -2.93 16.33
C GLY A 251 19.94 -3.86 16.23
N ILE A 252 19.22 -3.81 15.10
CA ILE A 252 18.03 -4.63 14.86
C ILE A 252 18.45 -5.93 14.15
N GLN A 253 17.92 -7.05 14.64
CA GLN A 253 18.04 -8.42 14.12
C GLN A 253 16.70 -8.86 13.50
N HIS A 254 16.63 -10.08 12.97
CA HIS A 254 15.50 -10.52 12.15
C HIS A 254 14.12 -10.50 12.81
N HIS A 255 14.07 -10.64 14.14
CA HIS A 255 12.83 -10.88 14.89
C HIS A 255 12.44 -9.75 15.85
N ASN A 256 13.17 -8.62 15.86
CA ASN A 256 12.93 -7.52 16.81
C ASN A 256 12.65 -6.17 16.13
N TYR A 257 12.15 -6.19 14.89
CA TYR A 257 11.59 -5.00 14.23
C TYR A 257 10.36 -4.48 14.99
N ASP A 258 10.22 -3.16 15.07
CA ASP A 258 9.03 -2.48 15.56
C ASP A 258 8.13 -2.12 14.38
N PHE A 259 7.18 -2.99 14.06
CA PHE A 259 6.35 -2.85 12.87
C PHE A 259 5.41 -1.63 12.90
N PRO A 260 4.74 -1.30 14.02
CA PRO A 260 3.97 -0.05 14.13
C PRO A 260 4.81 1.18 13.82
N VAL A 261 6.00 1.32 14.41
CA VAL A 261 6.89 2.48 14.15
C VAL A 261 7.32 2.53 12.70
N ILE A 262 7.74 1.39 12.12
CA ILE A 262 8.13 1.33 10.71
C ILE A 262 6.97 1.70 9.78
N LEU A 263 5.75 1.20 10.06
CA LEU A 263 4.58 1.52 9.26
C LEU A 263 4.24 3.02 9.39
N GLU A 264 4.36 3.58 10.59
CA GLU A 264 4.13 5.01 10.83
C GLU A 264 5.08 5.86 9.99
N GLU A 265 6.39 5.59 10.10
CA GLU A 265 7.43 6.27 9.32
C GLU A 265 7.21 6.11 7.82
N ALA A 266 6.81 4.92 7.37
CA ALA A 266 6.63 4.62 5.96
C ALA A 266 5.43 5.34 5.34
N LEU A 267 4.29 5.35 6.02
CA LEU A 267 3.10 6.06 5.55
C LEU A 267 3.30 7.58 5.61
N ASP A 268 4.04 8.08 6.61
CA ASP A 268 4.35 9.50 6.72
C ASP A 268 5.33 9.98 5.66
N LYS A 269 6.21 9.12 5.15
CA LYS A 269 7.08 9.49 4.02
C LYS A 269 6.30 9.83 2.75
N VAL A 270 5.04 9.38 2.64
CA VAL A 270 4.18 9.61 1.47
C VAL A 270 3.16 10.72 1.68
N GLU A 271 2.83 11.05 2.93
CA GLU A 271 2.12 12.27 3.30
C GLU A 271 3.04 13.13 4.17
N PRO A 272 3.87 14.00 3.55
CA PRO A 272 4.84 14.78 4.29
C PRO A 272 4.19 15.59 5.42
N LYS A 273 4.49 15.21 6.65
CA LYS A 273 3.98 15.86 7.85
C LYS A 273 4.64 17.22 8.02
N LEU A 274 3.79 18.22 8.23
CA LEU A 274 4.17 19.57 8.64
C LEU A 274 4.08 19.68 10.16
N ILE A 275 5.16 19.33 10.84
CA ILE A 275 5.23 19.28 12.30
C ILE A 275 6.29 20.26 12.83
N GLY A 276 6.33 20.45 14.14
CA GLY A 276 7.42 21.18 14.80
C GLY A 276 7.62 22.62 14.30
N GLY A 277 8.89 23.06 14.33
CA GLY A 277 9.28 24.42 13.95
C GLY A 277 9.06 24.71 12.47
N ILE A 278 9.33 23.75 11.58
CA ILE A 278 9.19 23.96 10.13
C ILE A 278 7.71 23.99 9.75
N GLY A 279 6.90 23.08 10.28
CA GLY A 279 5.45 23.08 10.08
C GLY A 279 4.80 24.39 10.54
N ALA A 280 5.14 24.86 11.74
CA ALA A 280 4.65 26.15 12.24
C ALA A 280 5.08 27.32 11.35
N TYR A 281 6.33 27.33 10.88
CA TYR A 281 6.83 28.36 9.98
C TYR A 281 6.11 28.33 8.63
N TYR A 282 5.94 27.15 8.03
CA TYR A 282 5.26 26.95 6.76
C TYR A 282 3.85 27.55 6.77
N TYR A 283 3.03 27.20 7.76
CA TYR A 283 1.67 27.73 7.87
C TYR A 283 1.64 29.24 8.15
N ALA A 284 2.57 29.75 8.96
CA ALA A 284 2.63 31.18 9.28
C ALA A 284 3.07 32.06 8.10
N HIS A 285 3.75 31.49 7.09
CA HIS A 285 4.34 32.22 5.97
C HIS A 285 3.70 31.87 4.63
N GLY A 286 2.42 31.51 4.61
CA GLY A 286 1.63 31.35 3.38
C GLY A 286 1.59 29.94 2.80
N GLY A 287 2.18 28.95 3.48
CA GLY A 287 2.04 27.53 3.16
C GLY A 287 2.34 27.19 1.70
N ALA A 288 1.47 26.37 1.10
CA ALA A 288 1.65 25.85 -0.26
C ALA A 288 1.71 26.95 -1.32
N GLU A 289 1.03 28.08 -1.11
CA GLU A 289 1.08 29.22 -2.04
C GLU A 289 2.47 29.86 -2.09
N THR A 290 3.25 29.75 -1.01
CA THR A 290 4.58 30.38 -0.89
C THR A 290 5.71 29.40 -1.13
N PHE A 291 5.61 28.19 -0.60
CA PHE A 291 6.69 27.21 -0.62
C PHE A 291 6.44 26.03 -1.56
N GLY A 292 5.18 25.82 -1.97
CA GLY A 292 4.74 24.60 -2.63
C GLY A 292 4.40 23.48 -1.64
N GLU A 293 3.91 22.36 -2.15
CA GLU A 293 3.55 21.23 -1.30
C GLU A 293 4.80 20.56 -0.74
N PRO A 294 4.76 20.04 0.49
CA PRO A 294 5.88 19.31 1.05
C PRO A 294 6.15 18.06 0.21
N VAL A 295 7.44 17.77 -0.03
CA VAL A 295 7.91 16.68 -0.89
C VAL A 295 8.33 15.46 -0.07
N ALA A 296 8.74 15.69 1.18
CA ALA A 296 9.16 14.66 2.12
C ALA A 296 8.97 15.18 3.56
N ASN A 297 9.01 14.29 4.55
CA ASN A 297 9.07 14.70 5.97
C ASN A 297 10.30 15.54 6.30
N GLU A 298 10.26 16.20 7.46
CA GLU A 298 11.46 16.74 8.08
C GLU A 298 12.53 15.64 8.23
N TYR A 299 13.76 15.95 7.86
CA TYR A 299 14.91 15.07 8.09
C TYR A 299 15.96 15.79 8.94
N ASN A 300 16.52 15.05 9.90
CA ASN A 300 17.52 15.57 10.83
C ASN A 300 18.84 15.82 10.12
N VAL A 301 19.46 16.96 10.43
CA VAL A 301 20.81 17.33 10.01
C VAL A 301 21.65 17.74 11.20
N GLU A 302 22.97 17.77 11.01
CA GLU A 302 23.86 18.32 12.03
C GLU A 302 23.45 19.77 12.35
N GLY A 303 23.00 20.01 13.59
CA GLY A 303 22.56 21.32 14.06
C GLY A 303 21.05 21.61 13.89
N GLY A 304 20.23 20.68 13.40
CA GLY A 304 18.78 20.89 13.31
C GLY A 304 18.02 19.92 12.42
N ALA A 305 17.04 20.43 11.68
CA ALA A 305 16.18 19.65 10.78
C ALA A 305 15.90 20.44 9.50
N GLN A 306 15.52 19.78 8.42
CA GLN A 306 15.14 20.45 7.19
C GLN A 306 14.06 19.70 6.42
N GLN A 307 13.27 20.39 5.61
CA GLN A 307 12.18 19.82 4.83
C GLN A 307 12.08 20.49 3.46
N LEU A 308 11.87 19.69 2.41
CA LEU A 308 11.80 20.14 1.02
C LEU A 308 10.34 20.35 0.58
N PHE A 309 10.12 21.43 -0.16
CA PHE A 309 8.83 21.83 -0.72
C PHE A 309 8.97 22.08 -2.21
N ARG A 310 7.92 21.80 -2.99
CA ARG A 310 7.93 22.01 -4.44
C ARG A 310 6.64 22.68 -4.91
N ALA A 311 6.80 23.81 -5.58
CA ALA A 311 5.69 24.55 -6.18
C ALA A 311 5.27 23.93 -7.53
N ALA A 312 4.07 24.28 -7.99
CA ALA A 312 3.52 23.77 -9.25
C ALA A 312 4.35 24.16 -10.49
N ASP A 313 5.14 25.24 -10.40
CA ASP A 313 6.06 25.67 -11.47
C ASP A 313 7.41 24.95 -11.45
N GLY A 314 7.61 24.02 -10.51
CA GLY A 314 8.83 23.24 -10.34
C GLY A 314 9.88 23.89 -9.43
N THR A 315 9.61 25.08 -8.89
CA THR A 315 10.50 25.73 -7.91
C THR A 315 10.59 24.91 -6.63
N GLU A 316 11.82 24.68 -6.13
CA GLU A 316 12.06 23.94 -4.90
C GLU A 316 12.49 24.88 -3.78
N THR A 317 11.86 24.77 -2.61
CA THR A 317 12.26 25.50 -1.40
C THR A 317 12.59 24.53 -0.28
N LEU A 318 13.76 24.70 0.34
CA LEU A 318 14.18 23.95 1.50
C LEU A 318 14.01 24.84 2.75
N LEU A 319 13.16 24.42 3.69
CA LEU A 319 13.08 25.07 5.00
C LEU A 319 14.05 24.37 5.95
N VAL A 320 14.94 25.13 6.58
CA VAL A 320 15.96 24.61 7.52
C VAL A 320 15.72 25.18 8.91
N TRP A 321 15.43 24.32 9.88
CA TRP A 321 15.30 24.65 11.29
C TRP A 321 16.62 24.43 12.04
N SER A 322 17.00 25.38 12.88
CA SER A 322 18.21 25.32 13.73
C SER A 322 17.84 24.95 15.16
N ALA A 323 18.47 23.90 15.70
CA ALA A 323 18.28 23.49 17.10
C ALA A 323 18.88 24.48 18.12
N GLU A 324 19.93 25.22 17.72
CA GLU A 324 20.58 26.22 18.59
C GLU A 324 19.72 27.49 18.76
N THR A 325 19.05 27.91 17.68
CA THR A 325 18.35 29.20 17.65
C THR A 325 16.82 29.08 17.60
N GLY A 326 16.29 27.91 17.25
CA GLY A 326 14.87 27.69 16.98
C GLY A 326 14.35 28.33 15.70
N VAL A 327 15.21 28.96 14.90
CA VAL A 327 14.85 29.72 13.69
C VAL A 327 14.72 28.77 12.50
N VAL A 328 13.72 29.04 11.65
CA VAL A 328 13.56 28.40 10.34
C VAL A 328 13.98 29.39 9.24
N THR A 329 14.84 28.93 8.33
CA THR A 329 15.32 29.74 7.19
C THR A 329 14.96 29.06 5.87
N PRO A 330 14.29 29.75 4.93
CA PRO A 330 14.04 29.24 3.59
C PRO A 330 15.28 29.38 2.70
N VAL A 331 15.60 28.32 1.96
CA VAL A 331 16.63 28.29 0.90
C VAL A 331 15.94 27.85 -0.39
N THR A 332 15.77 28.77 -1.32
CA THR A 332 15.11 28.49 -2.61
C THR A 332 16.15 28.14 -3.67
N TYR A 333 15.89 27.04 -4.39
CA TYR A 333 16.66 26.60 -5.54
C TYR A 333 15.79 26.76 -6.78
N LEU A 334 16.30 27.50 -7.77
CA LEU A 334 15.73 27.51 -9.11
C LEU A 334 16.39 26.38 -9.90
N ARG A 335 15.60 25.47 -10.47
CA ARG A 335 16.04 24.60 -11.56
C ARG A 335 15.78 25.27 -12.90
#